data_AF-A0A2D5VKC4-F1
#
_entry.id   AF-A0A2D5VKC4-F1
#
_cell.length_a   1.000
_cell.length_b   1.000
_cell.length_c   1.000
_cell.angle_alpha   90.00
_cell.angle_beta   90.00
_cell.angle_gamma   90.00
#
_symmetry.space_group_name_H-M   'P 1'
#
loop_
_entity.id
_entity.type
_entity.pdbx_description
1 polymer ?
#
loop_
_entity_poly.entity_id
_entity_poly.type
_entity_poly.pdbx_seq_one_letter_code
_entity_poly.pdbx_strand_id
1 'polypeptide(L)'
;MNPLSGFIAAMKNTFTFRRRARRMEYGGFLLFSFIVGFVAGVLDAMLFIDPALGENSGPLSLVATIAMFVPGITVTARRLHDMGRSAWWMLSPVAFMAVMVGLGVLSGSAEMIIPLSIAGIIFNIVFSLWLIFKDSQSGGNRWGSNPKDSLVS
;
A
#
# COMPACT_ATOMS: atom_id res chain seq x y z
N MET A 1 -14.86 6.52 -12.25
CA MET A 1 -13.42 6.88 -12.09
C MET A 1 -12.60 5.68 -12.54
N ASN A 2 -11.63 5.87 -13.44
CA ASN A 2 -10.76 4.78 -13.94
C ASN A 2 -9.51 4.63 -13.04
N PRO A 3 -8.71 3.55 -13.18
CA PRO A 3 -7.53 3.34 -12.33
C PRO A 3 -6.47 4.45 -12.42
N LEU A 4 -6.22 4.97 -13.63
CA LEU A 4 -5.22 6.03 -13.85
C LEU A 4 -5.61 7.34 -13.14
N SER A 5 -6.86 7.78 -13.29
CA SER A 5 -7.38 8.95 -12.56
C SER A 5 -7.34 8.75 -11.05
N GLY A 6 -7.51 7.50 -10.58
CA GLY A 6 -7.31 7.12 -9.19
C GLY A 6 -5.87 7.31 -8.71
N PHE A 7 -4.88 6.82 -9.46
CA PHE A 7 -3.47 7.03 -9.15
C PHE A 7 -3.11 8.52 -9.11
N ILE A 8 -3.52 9.29 -10.12
CA ILE A 8 -3.28 10.74 -10.17
C ILE A 8 -3.92 11.45 -8.97
N ALA A 9 -5.15 11.07 -8.60
CA ALA A 9 -5.82 11.62 -7.42
C ALA A 9 -5.07 11.29 -6.13
N ALA A 10 -4.55 10.06 -5.99
CA ALA A 10 -3.76 9.67 -4.82
C ALA A 10 -2.49 10.53 -4.69
N MET A 11 -1.74 10.69 -5.80
CA MET A 11 -0.53 11.51 -5.84
C MET A 11 -0.81 13.00 -5.57
N LYS A 12 -1.88 13.56 -6.15
CA LYS A 12 -2.27 14.97 -5.91
C LYS A 12 -2.66 15.25 -4.46
N ASN A 13 -3.23 14.28 -3.76
CA ASN A 13 -3.69 14.44 -2.38
C ASN A 13 -2.71 13.84 -1.34
N THR A 14 -1.42 13.71 -1.69
CA THR A 14 -0.37 13.13 -0.84
C THR A 14 -0.21 13.82 0.52
N PHE A 15 -0.48 15.12 0.62
CA PHE A 15 -0.36 15.86 1.89
C PHE A 15 -1.72 16.20 2.52
N THR A 16 -2.81 15.61 2.01
CA THR A 16 -4.17 15.87 2.49
C THR A 16 -4.71 14.67 3.28
N PHE A 17 -4.60 14.70 4.60
CA PHE A 17 -4.98 13.55 5.46
C PHE A 17 -6.46 13.51 5.89
N ARG A 18 -7.17 14.65 5.82
CA ARG A 18 -8.55 14.77 6.32
C ARG A 18 -9.63 14.32 5.35
N ARG A 19 -9.32 14.12 4.07
CA ARG A 19 -10.31 13.73 3.05
C ARG A 19 -10.54 12.22 3.02
N ARG A 20 -11.62 11.80 2.36
CA ARG A 20 -11.95 10.40 2.09
C ARG A 20 -11.41 9.99 0.71
N ALA A 21 -10.83 8.79 0.60
CA ALA A 21 -10.35 8.21 -0.67
C ALA A 21 -11.28 7.09 -1.13
N ARG A 22 -11.68 7.14 -2.40
CA ARG A 22 -12.58 6.14 -3.01
C ARG A 22 -11.85 4.84 -3.34
N ARG A 23 -12.59 3.74 -3.51
CA ARG A 23 -12.05 2.41 -3.92
C ARG A 23 -11.11 2.48 -5.11
N MET A 24 -11.46 3.26 -6.14
CA MET A 24 -10.64 3.40 -7.35
C MET A 24 -9.40 4.27 -7.14
N GLU A 25 -9.39 5.16 -6.14
CA GLU A 25 -8.21 5.95 -5.78
C GLU A 25 -7.17 5.06 -5.09
N TYR A 26 -7.60 4.27 -4.10
CA TYR A 26 -6.76 3.30 -3.42
C TYR A 26 -6.29 2.19 -4.37
N GLY A 27 -7.22 1.55 -5.09
CA GLY A 27 -6.88 0.46 -6.03
C GLY A 27 -6.03 0.93 -7.21
N GLY A 28 -6.33 2.12 -7.77
CA GLY A 28 -5.49 2.72 -8.80
C GLY A 28 -4.09 3.02 -8.29
N PHE A 29 -3.95 3.52 -7.06
CA PHE A 29 -2.66 3.73 -6.43
C PHE A 29 -1.85 2.44 -6.29
N LEU A 30 -2.46 1.37 -5.76
CA LEU A 30 -1.79 0.08 -5.62
C LEU A 30 -1.31 -0.47 -6.97
N LEU A 31 -2.18 -0.44 -7.99
CA LEU A 31 -1.86 -0.96 -9.32
C LEU A 31 -0.66 -0.23 -9.95
N PHE A 32 -0.70 1.11 -9.97
CA PHE A 32 0.37 1.89 -10.59
C PHE A 32 1.66 1.89 -9.76
N SER A 33 1.57 1.80 -8.42
CA SER A 33 2.75 1.62 -7.58
C SER A 33 3.44 0.29 -7.86
N PHE A 34 2.67 -0.79 -8.06
CA PHE A 34 3.20 -2.08 -8.47
C PHE A 34 3.90 -1.98 -9.83
N ILE A 35 3.28 -1.34 -10.83
CA ILE A 35 3.87 -1.16 -12.16
C ILE A 35 5.17 -0.35 -12.07
N VAL A 36 5.18 0.77 -11.35
CA VAL A 36 6.37 1.62 -11.20
C VAL A 36 7.49 0.83 -10.51
N GLY A 37 7.20 0.10 -9.43
CA GLY A 37 8.18 -0.74 -8.74
C GLY A 37 8.71 -1.87 -9.63
N PHE A 38 7.84 -2.53 -10.39
CA PHE A 38 8.23 -3.59 -11.32
C PHE A 38 9.15 -3.05 -12.42
N VAL A 39 8.79 -1.94 -13.07
CA VAL A 39 9.62 -1.30 -14.11
C VAL A 39 10.96 -0.84 -13.53
N ALA A 40 10.96 -0.22 -12.35
CA ALA A 40 12.19 0.21 -11.70
C ALA A 40 13.13 -0.97 -11.38
N GLY A 41 12.59 -2.09 -10.88
CA GLY A 41 13.36 -3.30 -10.60
C GLY A 41 13.92 -3.95 -11.87
N VAL A 42 13.14 -3.99 -12.96
CA VAL A 42 13.64 -4.48 -14.27
C VAL A 42 14.76 -3.59 -14.79
N LEU A 43 14.61 -2.25 -14.71
CA LEU A 43 15.66 -1.32 -15.15
C LEU A 43 16.91 -1.43 -14.29
N ASP A 44 16.78 -1.60 -12.97
CA ASP A 44 17.92 -1.85 -12.09
C ASP A 44 18.66 -3.12 -12.51
N ALA A 45 17.92 -4.21 -12.76
CA ALA A 45 18.48 -5.48 -13.22
C ALA A 45 18.99 -5.45 -14.67
N MET A 46 18.72 -4.42 -15.47
CA MET A 46 19.26 -4.29 -16.84
C MET A 46 20.46 -3.35 -16.91
N LEU A 47 20.45 -2.28 -16.12
CA LEU A 47 21.41 -1.18 -16.24
C LEU A 47 22.50 -1.23 -15.17
N PHE A 48 22.26 -1.90 -14.04
CA PHE A 48 23.13 -1.91 -12.88
C PHE A 48 23.53 -3.33 -12.45
N ILE A 49 23.62 -4.26 -13.41
CA ILE A 49 24.25 -5.57 -13.16
C ILE A 49 25.74 -5.33 -12.94
N ASP A 50 26.24 -5.57 -11.73
CA ASP A 50 27.67 -5.73 -11.48
C ASP A 50 28.01 -7.25 -11.40
N PRO A 51 28.65 -7.82 -12.43
CA PRO A 51 29.03 -9.23 -12.44
C PRO A 51 30.02 -9.61 -11.32
N ALA A 52 30.75 -8.65 -10.77
CA ALA A 52 31.74 -8.88 -9.71
C ALA A 52 31.11 -8.98 -8.31
N LEU A 53 29.96 -8.34 -8.10
CA LEU A 53 29.28 -8.32 -6.80
C LEU A 53 28.11 -9.31 -6.73
N GLY A 54 27.60 -9.79 -7.87
CA GLY A 54 26.48 -10.74 -7.90
C GLY A 54 25.17 -10.19 -7.34
N GLU A 55 25.11 -8.90 -7.03
CA GLU A 55 23.95 -8.22 -6.46
C GLU A 55 23.31 -7.29 -7.49
N ASN A 56 21.98 -7.37 -7.59
CA ASN A 56 21.16 -6.43 -8.35
C ASN A 56 20.78 -5.27 -7.42
N SER A 57 21.61 -4.22 -7.35
CA SER A 57 21.40 -3.07 -6.46
C SER A 57 21.46 -1.74 -7.20
N GLY A 58 20.58 -1.58 -8.20
CA GLY A 58 20.38 -0.28 -8.83
C GLY A 58 19.55 0.68 -7.94
N PRO A 59 19.72 2.00 -8.07
CA PRO A 59 19.06 2.98 -7.22
C PRO A 59 17.58 3.24 -7.59
N LEU A 60 17.11 2.79 -8.76
CA LEU A 60 15.80 3.21 -9.29
C LEU A 60 14.65 2.64 -8.46
N SER A 61 14.75 1.38 -8.04
CA SER A 61 13.79 0.71 -7.16
C SER A 61 13.67 1.44 -5.83
N LEU A 62 14.80 1.83 -5.23
CA LEU A 62 14.82 2.61 -3.99
C LEU A 62 14.13 3.97 -4.17
N VAL A 63 14.44 4.69 -5.24
CA VAL A 63 13.79 5.98 -5.55
C VAL A 63 12.28 5.80 -5.74
N ALA A 64 11.87 4.77 -6.47
CA ALA A 64 10.46 4.44 -6.66
C ALA A 64 9.75 4.14 -5.32
N THR A 65 10.39 3.37 -4.43
CA THR A 65 9.86 3.09 -3.09
C THR A 65 9.68 4.37 -2.28
N ILE A 66 10.70 5.23 -2.23
CA ILE A 66 10.63 6.50 -1.48
C ILE A 66 9.53 7.41 -2.04
N ALA A 67 9.44 7.52 -3.37
CA ALA A 67 8.43 8.34 -4.04
C ALA A 67 7.00 7.87 -3.74
N MET A 68 6.77 6.56 -3.61
CA MET A 68 5.45 5.98 -3.34
C MET A 68 5.13 5.86 -1.84
N PHE A 69 6.12 5.97 -0.96
CA PHE A 69 5.94 5.72 0.46
C PHE A 69 4.94 6.68 1.12
N VAL A 70 5.15 8.00 0.99
CA VAL A 70 4.28 9.02 1.59
C VAL A 70 2.87 9.03 0.97
N PRO A 71 2.72 8.98 -0.36
CA PRO A 71 1.40 8.83 -0.98
C PRO A 71 0.67 7.57 -0.52
N GLY A 72 1.39 6.45 -0.35
CA GLY A 72 0.86 5.16 0.09
C GLY A 72 0.27 5.19 1.49
N ILE A 73 1.00 5.80 2.45
CA ILE A 73 0.47 6.02 3.80
C ILE A 73 -0.79 6.89 3.75
N THR A 74 -0.74 7.97 2.98
CA THR A 74 -1.83 8.95 2.93
C THR A 74 -3.09 8.40 2.29
N VAL A 75 -2.99 7.70 1.16
CA VAL A 75 -4.16 7.10 0.51
C VAL A 75 -4.77 5.99 1.37
N THR A 76 -3.95 5.21 2.08
CA THR A 76 -4.42 4.19 3.02
C THR A 76 -5.16 4.80 4.20
N ALA A 77 -4.62 5.86 4.82
CA ALA A 77 -5.29 6.61 5.88
C ALA A 77 -6.67 7.11 5.43
N ARG A 78 -6.71 7.76 4.26
CA ARG A 78 -7.95 8.31 3.69
C ARG A 78 -8.96 7.22 3.33
N ARG A 79 -8.49 6.04 2.91
CA ARG A 79 -9.37 4.90 2.62
C ARG A 79 -9.97 4.31 3.89
N LEU A 80 -9.18 4.23 4.97
CA LEU A 80 -9.69 3.84 6.29
C LEU A 80 -10.74 4.85 6.80
N HIS A 81 -10.47 6.16 6.66
CA HIS A 81 -11.42 7.22 7.00
C HIS A 81 -12.73 7.12 6.20
N ASP A 82 -12.64 6.77 4.91
CA ASP A 82 -13.80 6.56 4.03
C ASP A 82 -14.69 5.39 4.52
N MET A 83 -14.10 4.37 5.14
CA MET A 83 -14.83 3.25 5.76
C MET A 83 -15.22 3.51 7.23
N GLY A 84 -15.03 4.72 7.74
CA GLY A 84 -15.37 5.07 9.12
C GLY A 84 -14.37 4.56 10.18
N ARG A 85 -13.16 4.15 9.76
CA ARG A 85 -12.11 3.61 10.63
C ARG A 85 -11.00 4.65 10.85
N SER A 86 -10.30 4.57 11.98
CA SER A 86 -9.12 5.41 12.22
C SER A 86 -7.96 5.01 11.31
N ALA A 87 -7.10 5.97 10.94
CA ALA A 87 -5.90 5.70 10.15
C ALA A 87 -4.96 4.67 10.82
N TRP A 88 -4.97 4.57 12.14
CA TRP A 88 -4.19 3.63 12.94
C TRP A 88 -4.40 2.16 12.57
N TRP A 89 -5.52 1.80 11.93
CA TRP A 89 -5.74 0.45 11.43
C TRP A 89 -4.69 0.02 10.38
N MET A 90 -3.97 0.95 9.74
CA MET A 90 -2.86 0.60 8.84
C MET A 90 -1.69 -0.08 9.55
N LEU A 91 -1.57 0.04 10.88
CA LEU A 91 -0.53 -0.62 11.66
C LEU A 91 -0.79 -2.12 11.84
N SER A 92 -2.03 -2.60 11.64
CA SER A 92 -2.34 -4.02 11.86
C SER A 92 -1.51 -4.96 10.98
N PRO A 93 -1.39 -4.77 9.64
CA PRO A 93 -0.52 -5.64 8.84
C PRO A 93 0.97 -5.51 9.22
N VAL A 94 1.43 -4.33 9.63
CA VAL A 94 2.83 -4.10 10.02
C VAL A 94 3.15 -4.84 11.33
N ALA A 95 2.29 -4.68 12.33
CA ALA A 95 2.45 -5.36 13.62
C ALA A 95 2.35 -6.88 13.48
N PHE A 96 1.38 -7.37 12.68
CA PHE A 96 1.24 -8.80 12.45
C PHE A 96 2.47 -9.40 11.75
N MET A 97 3.00 -8.73 10.72
CA MET A 97 4.23 -9.14 10.04
C MET A 97 5.43 -9.17 10.99
N ALA A 98 5.61 -8.12 11.81
CA ALA A 98 6.71 -8.06 12.77
C ALA A 98 6.65 -9.19 13.81
N VAL A 99 5.44 -9.52 14.30
CA VAL A 99 5.25 -10.67 15.21
C VAL A 99 5.60 -11.99 14.53
N MET A 100 5.17 -12.22 13.29
CA MET A 100 5.46 -13.46 12.57
C MET A 100 6.96 -13.66 12.34
N VAL A 101 7.66 -12.62 11.88
CA VAL A 101 9.11 -12.66 11.70
C VAL A 101 9.81 -12.86 13.05
N GLY A 102 9.39 -12.15 14.10
CA GLY A 102 9.92 -12.30 15.45
C GLY A 102 9.78 -13.71 15.99
N LEU A 103 8.61 -14.34 15.81
CA LEU A 103 8.38 -15.74 16.20
C LEU A 103 9.29 -16.71 15.42
N GLY A 104 9.49 -16.46 14.12
CA GLY A 104 10.42 -17.25 13.31
C GLY A 104 11.85 -17.18 13.84
N VAL A 105 12.32 -15.98 14.17
CA VAL A 105 13.66 -15.78 14.75
C VAL A 105 13.77 -16.42 16.15
N LEU A 106 12.76 -16.23 17.02
CA LEU A 106 12.76 -16.76 18.38
C LEU A 106 12.66 -18.29 18.43
N SER A 107 12.13 -18.93 17.38
CA SER A 107 12.05 -20.39 17.29
C SER A 107 13.43 -21.08 17.23
N GLY A 108 14.49 -20.35 16.87
CA GLY A 108 15.83 -20.91 16.65
C GLY A 108 15.96 -21.78 15.40
N SER A 109 14.91 -21.90 14.58
CA SER A 109 14.91 -22.64 13.31
C SER A 109 14.72 -21.70 12.13
N ALA A 110 15.69 -21.67 11.21
CA ALA A 110 15.60 -20.89 9.97
C ALA A 110 14.42 -21.35 9.09
N GLU A 111 14.04 -22.62 9.18
CA GLU A 111 12.92 -23.20 8.43
C GLU A 111 11.57 -22.62 8.84
N MET A 112 11.47 -22.04 10.05
CA MET A 112 10.24 -21.42 10.54
C MET A 112 10.06 -19.97 10.05
N ILE A 113 11.13 -19.30 9.62
CA ILE A 113 11.08 -17.87 9.24
C ILE A 113 10.24 -17.68 7.97
N ILE A 114 10.48 -18.50 6.95
CA ILE A 114 9.79 -18.42 5.66
C ILE A 114 8.27 -18.65 5.79
N PRO A 115 7.78 -19.78 6.36
CA PRO A 115 6.33 -20.03 6.46
C PRO A 115 5.61 -18.99 7.33
N LEU A 116 6.22 -18.50 8.41
CA LEU A 116 5.62 -17.44 9.23
C LEU A 116 5.58 -16.11 8.47
N SER A 117 6.63 -15.79 7.70
CA SER A 117 6.63 -14.62 6.81
C SER A 117 5.54 -14.70 5.75
N ILE A 118 5.30 -15.89 5.18
CA ILE A 118 4.19 -16.14 4.22
C ILE A 118 2.84 -15.86 4.89
N ALA A 119 2.62 -16.31 6.12
CA ALA A 119 1.38 -16.00 6.86
C ALA A 119 1.19 -14.48 7.05
N GLY A 120 2.27 -13.76 7.35
CA GLY A 120 2.28 -12.29 7.42
C GLY A 120 1.90 -11.62 6.09
N ILE A 121 2.47 -12.11 4.98
CA ILE A 121 2.17 -11.61 3.62
C ILE A 121 0.71 -11.88 3.25
N ILE A 122 0.18 -13.08 3.54
CA ILE A 122 -1.22 -13.42 3.29
C ILE A 122 -2.14 -12.46 4.05
N PHE A 123 -1.85 -12.17 5.32
CA PHE A 123 -2.63 -11.21 6.10
C PHE A 123 -2.61 -9.80 5.49
N ASN A 124 -1.44 -9.33 5.03
CA ASN A 124 -1.32 -8.05 4.34
C ASN A 124 -2.14 -7.99 3.05
N ILE A 125 -2.11 -9.06 2.25
CA ILE A 125 -2.92 -9.17 1.02
C ILE A 125 -4.40 -9.12 1.36
N VAL A 126 -4.87 -9.92 2.33
CA VAL A 126 -6.27 -9.94 2.76
C VAL A 126 -6.72 -8.55 3.25
N PHE A 127 -5.89 -7.86 4.05
CA PHE A 127 -6.17 -6.50 4.48
C PHE A 127 -6.28 -5.51 3.31
N SER A 128 -5.39 -5.64 2.31
CA SER A 128 -5.41 -4.80 1.11
C SER A 128 -6.65 -5.08 0.24
N LEU A 129 -7.04 -6.34 0.07
CA LEU A 129 -8.27 -6.73 -0.63
C LEU A 129 -9.50 -6.19 0.10
N TRP A 130 -9.53 -6.28 1.43
CA TRP A 130 -10.58 -5.67 2.23
C TRP A 130 -10.70 -4.16 1.98
N LEU A 131 -9.58 -3.43 1.91
CA LEU A 131 -9.57 -2.01 1.55
C LEU A 131 -10.04 -1.73 0.12
N ILE A 132 -9.79 -2.62 -0.84
CA ILE A 132 -10.26 -2.47 -2.22
C ILE A 132 -11.77 -2.70 -2.31
N PHE A 133 -12.27 -3.79 -1.73
CA PHE A 133 -13.64 -4.27 -1.98
C PHE A 133 -14.69 -3.69 -1.04
N LYS A 134 -14.33 -3.34 0.20
CA LYS A 134 -15.31 -2.85 1.17
C LYS A 134 -15.87 -1.49 0.77
N ASP A 135 -17.18 -1.32 0.72
CA ASP A 135 -17.76 -0.03 0.34
C ASP A 135 -17.50 1.09 1.38
N SER A 136 -17.56 2.33 0.89
CA SER A 136 -17.52 3.56 1.69
C SER A 136 -18.67 3.60 2.71
N GLN A 137 -18.44 4.20 3.88
CA GLN A 137 -19.50 4.45 4.85
C GLN A 137 -20.58 5.37 4.25
N SER A 138 -21.85 4.98 4.34
CA SER A 138 -22.98 5.79 3.85
C SER A 138 -23.08 7.13 4.58
N GLY A 139 -23.46 8.18 3.85
CA GLY A 139 -23.56 9.54 4.37
C GLY A 139 -22.22 10.15 4.79
N GLY A 140 -22.30 11.25 5.54
CA GLY A 140 -21.14 11.93 6.10
C GLY A 140 -20.54 11.20 7.30
N ASN A 141 -19.25 11.39 7.53
CA ASN A 141 -18.62 11.09 8.82
C ASN A 141 -17.69 12.24 9.25
N ARG A 142 -16.95 12.05 10.34
CA ARG A 142 -16.04 13.06 10.90
C ARG A 142 -14.93 13.55 9.94
N TRP A 143 -14.75 12.90 8.79
CA TRP A 143 -13.77 13.23 7.75
C TRP A 143 -14.42 13.81 6.47
N GLY A 144 -15.73 14.06 6.47
CA GLY A 144 -16.45 14.74 5.39
C GLY A 144 -17.65 13.97 4.85
N SER A 145 -18.32 14.54 3.83
CA SER A 145 -19.45 13.94 3.12
C SER A 145 -19.03 12.69 2.32
N ASN A 146 -20.00 11.88 1.88
CA ASN A 146 -19.67 10.71 1.06
C ASN A 146 -19.19 11.19 -0.33
N PRO A 147 -18.03 10.72 -0.82
CA PRO A 147 -17.55 11.04 -2.16
C PRO A 147 -18.45 10.54 -3.30
N LYS A 148 -19.48 9.72 -3.00
CA LYS A 148 -20.53 9.29 -3.94
C LYS A 148 -21.64 10.33 -4.07
N ASP A 149 -21.94 11.09 -3.01
CA ASP A 149 -23.07 12.02 -2.97
C ASP A 149 -22.84 13.24 -3.88
N SER A 150 -21.59 13.67 -4.05
CA SER A 150 -21.21 14.79 -4.92
C SER A 150 -21.22 14.45 -6.43
N LEU A 151 -21.60 13.22 -6.82
CA LEU A 151 -21.71 12.79 -8.23
C LEU A 151 -23.16 12.69 -8.70
N VAL A 152 -24.12 12.89 -7.80
CA VAL A 152 -25.58 12.76 -8.05
C VAL A 152 -26.28 14.12 -8.02
N SER A 153 -25.57 15.18 -7.60
CA SER A 153 -25.98 16.59 -7.69
C SER A 153 -25.46 17.25 -8.96
#